data_AF-A0A024G3G5-F1
#
_entry.id   AF-A0A024G3G5-F1
#
_cell.length_a   1.000
_cell.length_b   1.000
_cell.length_c   1.000
_cell.angle_alpha   90.00
_cell.angle_beta   90.00
_cell.angle_gamma   90.00
#
_symmetry.space_group_name_H-M   'P 1'
#
loop_
_entity.id
_entity.type
_entity.pdbx_description
1 polymer ?
#
loop_
_entity_poly.entity_id
_entity_poly.type
_entity_poly.pdbx_seq_one_letter_code
_entity_poly.pdbx_strand_id
1 'polypeptide(L)'
;MNHLLQDVVNKEELRESLDIMKIYEEKRIDLMTNAAAEFIKKAIQLDECDLVIKAMEEKYRFMLFLEPKMLAKLNIKLINDDRIQDVYKVHQIAKEHYEVKENRRLNATLILAAVKEGDYDKALSFAKEAAENNKLSRVSCNLLLARLQESQSSEQFSQALELMKEAGISFNETTNKIIARL
;
A
#
# COMPACT_ATOMS: atom_id res chain seq x y z
N MET A 1 1.06 20.23 -23.25
CA MET A 1 0.24 19.45 -22.30
C MET A 1 0.45 17.99 -22.69
N ASN A 2 1.17 17.20 -21.90
CA ASN A 2 1.59 15.86 -22.32
C ASN A 2 0.49 14.84 -21.99
N HIS A 3 -0.26 14.42 -23.00
CA HIS A 3 -1.37 13.43 -22.91
C HIS A 3 -0.88 11.97 -22.96
N LEU A 4 0.43 11.75 -22.80
CA LEU A 4 1.12 10.47 -23.07
C LEU A 4 0.42 9.25 -22.48
N LEU A 5 -0.08 9.35 -21.26
CA LEU A 5 -0.71 8.24 -20.55
C LEU A 5 -2.23 8.20 -20.67
N GLN A 6 -2.87 9.24 -21.21
CA GLN A 6 -4.33 9.32 -21.29
C GLN A 6 -4.88 8.37 -22.36
N ASP A 7 -4.18 8.32 -23.50
CA ASP A 7 -4.58 7.57 -24.69
C ASP A 7 -4.11 6.10 -24.68
N VAL A 8 -3.33 5.69 -23.67
CA VAL A 8 -2.89 4.29 -23.51
C VAL A 8 -4.10 3.38 -23.25
N VAL A 9 -4.37 2.45 -24.16
CA VAL A 9 -5.47 1.47 -24.10
C VAL A 9 -4.97 0.04 -24.02
N ASN A 10 -3.69 -0.23 -24.29
CA ASN A 10 -3.14 -1.59 -24.25
C ASN A 10 -1.75 -1.67 -23.58
N LYS A 11 -1.29 -2.91 -23.37
CA LYS A 11 -0.04 -3.24 -22.67
C LYS A 11 1.22 -2.75 -23.40
N GLU A 12 1.20 -2.76 -24.72
CA GLU A 12 2.33 -2.34 -25.56
C GLU A 12 2.52 -0.82 -25.47
N GLU A 13 1.43 -0.07 -25.66
CA GLU A 13 1.42 1.40 -25.50
C GLU A 13 1.86 1.84 -24.09
N LEU A 14 1.52 1.06 -23.05
CA LEU A 14 1.97 1.36 -21.69
C LEU A 14 3.49 1.20 -21.53
N ARG A 15 4.08 0.19 -22.18
CA ARG A 15 5.53 -0.03 -22.18
C ARG A 15 6.25 1.05 -22.98
N GLU A 16 5.75 1.37 -24.17
CA GLU A 16 6.26 2.48 -24.98
C GLU A 16 6.21 3.80 -24.21
N SER A 17 5.11 4.06 -23.48
CA SER A 17 4.99 5.24 -22.63
C SER A 17 6.07 5.27 -21.55
N LEU A 18 6.44 4.14 -20.95
CA LEU A 18 7.52 4.06 -19.97
C LEU A 18 8.88 4.40 -20.60
N ASP A 19 9.14 3.90 -21.81
CA ASP A 19 10.37 4.20 -22.55
C ASP A 19 10.45 5.68 -22.95
N ILE A 20 9.33 6.28 -23.37
CA ILE A 20 9.24 7.71 -23.66
C ILE A 20 9.48 8.54 -22.39
N MET A 21 8.91 8.14 -21.25
CA MET A 21 9.15 8.81 -19.97
C MET A 21 10.62 8.77 -19.57
N LYS A 22 11.33 7.65 -19.82
CA LYS A 22 12.78 7.55 -19.61
C LYS A 22 13.56 8.56 -20.46
N ILE A 23 13.21 8.69 -21.74
CA ILE A 23 13.83 9.66 -22.65
C ILE A 23 13.61 11.10 -22.15
N TYR A 24 12.42 11.40 -21.62
CA TYR A 24 12.16 12.73 -21.05
C TYR A 24 13.03 13.02 -19.84
N GLU A 25 13.24 12.05 -18.96
CA GLU A 25 14.14 12.19 -17.83
C GLU A 25 15.58 12.46 -18.26
N GLU A 26 16.10 11.70 -19.23
CA GLU A 26 17.43 11.90 -19.81
C GLU A 26 17.59 13.29 -20.44
N LYS A 27 16.54 13.79 -21.09
CA LYS A 27 16.48 15.13 -21.70
C LYS A 27 16.13 16.24 -20.71
N ARG A 28 15.96 15.92 -19.41
CA ARG A 28 15.53 16.86 -18.35
C ARG A 28 14.23 17.59 -18.67
N ILE A 29 13.33 16.91 -19.38
CA ILE A 29 11.96 17.37 -19.61
C ILE A 29 11.13 16.92 -18.41
N ASP A 30 10.66 17.86 -17.61
CA ASP A 30 9.85 17.53 -16.44
C ASP A 30 8.48 16.98 -16.88
N LEU A 31 8.15 15.81 -16.36
CA LEU A 31 6.84 15.21 -16.51
C LEU A 31 5.82 15.91 -15.60
N MET A 32 4.54 15.80 -15.97
CA MET A 32 3.46 16.34 -15.15
C MET A 32 3.43 15.64 -13.79
N THR A 33 3.06 16.38 -12.75
CA THR A 33 2.99 15.86 -11.37
C THR A 33 2.00 14.71 -11.19
N ASN A 34 1.04 14.54 -12.10
CA ASN A 34 0.08 13.43 -12.10
C ASN A 34 0.58 12.19 -12.86
N ALA A 35 1.75 12.21 -13.51
CA ALA A 35 2.22 11.13 -14.36
C ALA A 35 2.31 9.78 -13.62
N ALA A 36 2.87 9.77 -12.40
CA ALA A 36 2.93 8.55 -11.58
C ALA A 36 1.54 7.97 -11.29
N ALA A 37 0.57 8.84 -10.96
CA ALA A 37 -0.79 8.42 -10.66
C ALA A 37 -1.50 7.83 -11.89
N GLU A 38 -1.35 8.46 -13.06
CA GLU A 38 -1.91 7.96 -14.32
C GLU A 38 -1.26 6.65 -14.74
N PHE A 39 0.07 6.55 -14.64
CA PHE A 39 0.82 5.35 -15.00
C PHE A 39 0.40 4.15 -14.14
N ILE A 40 0.38 4.31 -12.82
CA ILE A 40 -0.06 3.25 -11.90
C ILE A 40 -1.51 2.85 -12.17
N LYS A 41 -2.39 3.83 -12.45
CA LYS A 41 -3.80 3.53 -12.78
C LYS A 41 -3.90 2.67 -14.04
N LYS A 42 -3.18 3.02 -15.11
CA LYS A 42 -3.18 2.26 -16.36
C LYS A 42 -2.54 0.89 -16.18
N ALA A 43 -1.43 0.79 -15.45
CA ALA A 43 -0.79 -0.48 -15.13
C ALA A 43 -1.71 -1.42 -14.35
N ILE A 44 -2.47 -0.92 -13.37
CA ILE A 44 -3.48 -1.73 -12.65
C ILE A 44 -4.61 -2.17 -13.60
N GLN A 45 -5.10 -1.26 -14.46
CA GLN A 45 -6.18 -1.56 -15.42
C GLN A 45 -5.79 -2.61 -16.46
N LEU A 46 -4.52 -2.60 -16.87
CA LEU A 46 -3.97 -3.48 -17.89
C LEU A 46 -3.28 -4.72 -17.30
N ASP A 47 -3.30 -4.90 -15.97
CA ASP A 47 -2.62 -6.01 -15.30
C ASP A 47 -1.11 -6.09 -15.62
N GLU A 48 -0.44 -4.94 -15.56
CA GLU A 48 1.00 -4.76 -15.81
C GLU A 48 1.67 -4.11 -14.59
N CYS A 49 1.34 -4.59 -13.38
CA CYS A 49 1.92 -4.07 -12.13
C CYS A 49 3.45 -4.22 -12.09
N ASP A 50 4.01 -5.19 -12.82
CA ASP A 50 5.47 -5.37 -12.96
C ASP A 50 6.17 -4.15 -13.56
N LEU A 51 5.50 -3.41 -14.45
CA LEU A 51 6.08 -2.18 -15.01
C LEU A 51 6.19 -1.08 -13.95
N VAL A 52 5.24 -1.02 -13.01
CA VAL A 52 5.31 -0.10 -11.86
C VAL A 52 6.45 -0.47 -10.94
N ILE A 53 6.56 -1.76 -10.59
CA ILE A 53 7.63 -2.26 -9.73
C ILE A 53 8.99 -1.97 -10.37
N LYS A 54 9.15 -2.30 -11.65
CA LYS A 54 10.37 -2.01 -12.41
C LYS A 54 10.72 -0.52 -12.40
N ALA A 55 9.76 0.36 -12.70
CA ALA A 55 9.99 1.81 -12.69
C ALA A 55 10.40 2.33 -11.30
N MET A 56 9.85 1.74 -10.23
CA MET A 56 10.24 2.05 -8.85
C MET A 56 11.65 1.55 -8.52
N GLU A 57 12.01 0.32 -8.92
CA GLU A 57 13.34 -0.26 -8.71
C GLU A 57 14.44 0.48 -9.47
N GLU A 58 14.14 0.87 -10.71
CA GLU A 58 15.04 1.67 -11.54
C GLU A 58 15.04 3.16 -11.15
N LYS A 59 14.28 3.55 -10.11
CA LYS A 59 14.28 4.90 -9.52
C LYS A 59 13.90 5.99 -10.53
N TYR A 60 12.94 5.71 -11.40
CA TYR A 60 12.49 6.69 -12.39
C TYR A 60 11.99 7.95 -11.68
N ARG A 61 12.43 9.11 -12.16
CA ARG A 61 12.18 10.42 -11.55
C ARG A 61 10.70 10.78 -11.50
N PHE A 62 9.89 10.34 -12.47
CA PHE A 62 8.45 10.63 -12.47
C PHE A 62 7.74 10.02 -11.25
N MET A 63 8.29 8.97 -10.64
CA MET A 63 7.78 8.38 -9.40
C MET A 63 8.02 9.25 -8.16
N LEU A 64 8.80 10.34 -8.23
CA LEU A 64 8.87 11.34 -7.15
C LEU A 64 7.51 11.97 -6.83
N PHE A 65 6.57 11.94 -7.78
CA PHE A 65 5.20 12.41 -7.58
C PHE A 65 4.24 11.30 -7.11
N LEU A 66 4.77 10.15 -6.65
CA LEU A 66 3.97 9.05 -6.14
C LEU A 66 3.19 9.45 -4.89
N GLU A 67 1.87 9.49 -5.02
CA GLU A 67 0.99 9.76 -3.89
C GLU A 67 0.71 8.49 -3.07
N PRO A 68 0.59 8.59 -1.73
CA PRO A 68 0.23 7.46 -0.85
C PRO A 68 -1.08 6.77 -1.26
N LYS A 69 -2.02 7.52 -1.82
CA LYS A 69 -3.30 6.99 -2.31
C LYS A 69 -3.12 6.02 -3.48
N MET A 70 -2.18 6.30 -4.38
CA MET A 70 -1.89 5.46 -5.54
C MET A 70 -1.09 4.23 -5.14
N LEU A 71 -0.11 4.39 -4.25
CA LEU A 71 0.60 3.27 -3.65
C LEU A 71 -0.36 2.30 -2.93
N ALA A 72 -1.31 2.81 -2.14
CA ALA A 72 -2.30 1.97 -1.49
C ALA A 72 -3.21 1.20 -2.49
N LYS A 73 -3.48 1.77 -3.68
CA LYS A 73 -4.22 1.05 -4.73
C LYS A 73 -3.38 -0.06 -5.35
N LEU A 74 -2.10 0.20 -5.62
CA LEU A 74 -1.16 -0.80 -6.09
C LEU A 74 -1.05 -1.95 -5.09
N ASN A 75 -0.86 -1.64 -3.79
CA ASN A 75 -0.80 -2.64 -2.73
C ASN A 75 -2.06 -3.52 -2.71
N ILE A 76 -3.26 -2.94 -2.81
CA ILE A 76 -4.51 -3.72 -2.84
C ILE A 76 -4.55 -4.66 -4.05
N LYS A 77 -4.12 -4.21 -5.23
CA LYS A 77 -4.04 -5.06 -6.42
C LYS A 77 -3.06 -6.22 -6.22
N LEU A 78 -1.84 -5.93 -5.76
CA LEU A 78 -0.83 -6.95 -5.45
C LEU A 78 -1.33 -7.95 -4.38
N ILE A 79 -2.02 -7.50 -3.34
CA ILE A 79 -2.63 -8.36 -2.31
C ILE A 79 -3.71 -9.28 -2.91
N ASN A 80 -4.48 -8.80 -3.88
CA ASN A 80 -5.50 -9.60 -4.55
C ASN A 80 -4.90 -10.63 -5.51
N ASP A 81 -3.72 -10.33 -6.08
CA ASP A 81 -2.96 -11.23 -6.95
C ASP A 81 -2.03 -12.18 -6.19
N ASP A 82 -2.14 -12.22 -4.84
CA ASP A 82 -1.30 -13.00 -3.93
C ASP A 82 0.21 -12.67 -3.98
N ARG A 83 0.53 -11.45 -4.43
CA ARG A 83 1.89 -10.92 -4.56
C ARG A 83 2.31 -10.16 -3.30
N ILE A 84 2.23 -10.80 -2.15
CA ILE A 84 2.44 -10.15 -0.84
C ILE A 84 3.85 -9.56 -0.69
N GLN A 85 4.88 -10.28 -1.16
CA GLN A 85 6.26 -9.80 -1.08
C GLN A 85 6.49 -8.52 -1.88
N ASP A 86 5.80 -8.36 -3.01
CA ASP A 86 5.88 -7.14 -3.80
C ASP A 86 5.27 -5.94 -3.07
N VAL A 87 4.24 -6.14 -2.23
CA VAL A 87 3.66 -5.07 -1.39
C VAL A 87 4.73 -4.47 -0.46
N TYR A 88 5.50 -5.33 0.21
CA TYR A 88 6.56 -4.87 1.12
C TYR A 88 7.69 -4.19 0.36
N LYS A 89 8.10 -4.77 -0.77
CA LYS A 89 9.12 -4.21 -1.66
C LYS A 89 8.75 -2.82 -2.15
N VAL A 90 7.56 -2.63 -2.74
CA VAL A 90 7.14 -1.32 -3.24
C VAL A 90 6.94 -0.32 -2.12
N HIS A 91 6.49 -0.76 -0.94
CA HIS A 91 6.37 0.11 0.22
C HIS A 91 7.74 0.60 0.70
N GLN A 92 8.73 -0.29 0.80
CA GLN A 92 10.09 0.07 1.20
C GLN A 92 10.71 1.07 0.21
N ILE A 93 10.64 0.78 -1.09
CA ILE A 93 11.14 1.70 -2.13
C ILE A 93 10.45 3.06 -2.05
N ALA A 94 9.11 3.07 -1.87
CA ALA A 94 8.35 4.30 -1.74
C ALA A 94 8.77 5.14 -0.52
N LYS A 95 9.05 4.49 0.62
CA LYS A 95 9.50 5.15 1.85
C LYS A 95 10.91 5.70 1.71
N GLU A 96 11.85 4.90 1.20
CA GLU A 96 13.28 5.22 1.18
C GLU A 96 13.72 6.11 0.00
N HIS A 97 13.07 5.99 -1.16
CA HIS A 97 13.51 6.68 -2.37
C HIS A 97 12.57 7.79 -2.84
N TYR A 98 11.28 7.65 -2.56
CA TYR A 98 10.27 8.61 -2.99
C TYR A 98 9.65 9.40 -1.83
N GLU A 99 10.11 9.15 -0.60
CA GLU A 99 9.67 9.83 0.63
C GLU A 99 8.14 9.87 0.78
N VAL A 100 7.46 8.81 0.32
CA VAL A 100 5.99 8.76 0.32
C VAL A 100 5.48 8.77 1.76
N LYS A 101 4.74 9.83 2.10
CA LYS A 101 4.20 10.02 3.46
C LYS A 101 3.22 8.92 3.82
N GLU A 102 3.52 8.20 4.90
CA GLU A 102 2.58 7.23 5.44
C GLU A 102 1.25 7.87 5.86
N ASN A 103 0.17 7.11 5.71
CA ASN A 103 -1.15 7.47 6.19
C ASN A 103 -1.94 6.21 6.62
N ARG A 104 -3.13 6.43 7.17
CA ARG A 104 -4.01 5.36 7.64
C ARG A 104 -4.30 4.28 6.61
N ARG A 105 -4.47 4.67 5.35
CA ARG A 105 -4.81 3.74 4.27
C ARG A 105 -3.62 2.87 3.89
N LEU A 106 -2.42 3.46 3.80
CA LEU A 106 -1.21 2.72 3.46
C LEU A 106 -0.88 1.70 4.57
N ASN A 107 -0.94 2.12 5.84
CA ASN A 107 -0.70 1.22 6.97
C ASN A 107 -1.75 0.11 7.04
N ALA A 108 -3.01 0.40 6.73
CA ALA A 108 -4.04 -0.63 6.61
C ALA A 108 -3.73 -1.68 5.53
N THR A 109 -3.10 -1.30 4.41
CA THR A 109 -2.69 -2.28 3.38
C THR A 109 -1.54 -3.18 3.83
N LEU A 110 -0.59 -2.67 4.64
CA LEU A 110 0.50 -3.47 5.18
C LEU A 110 0.02 -4.48 6.23
N ILE A 111 -0.87 -4.03 7.13
CA ILE A 111 -1.53 -4.92 8.11
C ILE A 111 -2.32 -6.01 7.37
N LEU A 112 -3.11 -5.64 6.34
CA LEU A 112 -3.86 -6.61 5.53
C LEU A 112 -2.93 -7.62 4.84
N ALA A 113 -1.81 -7.16 4.27
CA ALA A 113 -0.83 -8.03 3.63
C ALA A 113 -0.25 -9.06 4.62
N ALA A 114 0.18 -8.61 5.80
CA ALA A 114 0.73 -9.50 6.84
C ALA A 114 -0.31 -10.48 7.38
N VAL A 115 -1.55 -10.01 7.59
CA VAL A 115 -2.67 -10.87 7.97
C VAL A 115 -2.97 -11.93 6.92
N LYS A 116 -2.90 -11.60 5.62
CA LYS A 116 -3.08 -12.59 4.54
C LYS A 116 -1.97 -13.63 4.51
N GLU A 117 -0.74 -13.23 4.78
CA GLU A 117 0.42 -14.12 4.90
C GLU A 117 0.35 -15.02 6.15
N GLY A 118 -0.52 -14.70 7.11
CA GLY A 118 -0.58 -15.38 8.41
C GLY A 118 0.52 -14.95 9.38
N ASP A 119 1.30 -13.92 9.03
CA ASP A 119 2.37 -13.37 9.85
C ASP A 119 1.81 -12.31 10.81
N TYR A 120 1.27 -12.78 11.93
CA TYR A 120 0.62 -11.92 12.92
C TYR A 120 1.59 -11.02 13.70
N ASP A 121 2.84 -11.45 13.88
CA ASP A 121 3.87 -10.63 14.51
C ASP A 121 4.21 -9.43 13.64
N LYS A 122 4.37 -9.65 12.33
CA LYS A 122 4.55 -8.55 11.36
C LYS A 122 3.32 -7.65 11.29
N ALA A 123 2.11 -8.22 11.35
CA ALA A 123 0.88 -7.43 11.37
C ALA A 123 0.79 -6.52 12.61
N LEU A 124 1.16 -7.04 13.79
CA LEU A 124 1.23 -6.27 15.03
C LEU A 124 2.32 -5.21 14.98
N SER A 125 3.49 -5.52 14.40
CA SER A 125 4.56 -4.55 14.19
C SER A 125 4.10 -3.36 13.35
N PHE A 126 3.42 -3.59 12.22
CA PHE A 126 2.84 -2.52 11.42
C PHE A 126 1.72 -1.77 12.16
N ALA A 127 0.91 -2.46 12.95
CA ALA A 127 -0.13 -1.82 13.75
C ALA A 127 0.47 -0.90 14.84
N LYS A 128 1.57 -1.31 15.46
CA LYS A 128 2.30 -0.54 16.46
C LYS A 128 2.92 0.73 15.85
N GLU A 129 3.67 0.61 14.75
CA GLU A 129 4.23 1.78 14.05
C GLU A 129 3.11 2.75 13.63
N ALA A 130 1.98 2.22 13.16
CA ALA A 130 0.83 3.04 12.82
C ALA A 130 0.18 3.72 14.03
N ALA A 131 0.14 3.05 15.20
CA ALA A 131 -0.40 3.60 16.45
C ALA A 131 0.45 4.77 16.94
N GLU A 132 1.77 4.57 17.03
CA GLU A 132 2.76 5.58 17.46
C GLU A 132 2.67 6.86 16.60
N ASN A 133 2.36 6.70 15.31
CA ASN A 133 2.23 7.80 14.37
C ASN A 133 0.79 8.34 14.21
N ASN A 134 -0.18 7.93 15.03
CA ASN A 134 -1.61 8.31 14.91
C ASN A 134 -2.25 7.99 13.54
N LYS A 135 -1.70 6.99 12.85
CA LYS A 135 -2.09 6.50 11.53
C LYS A 135 -2.68 5.08 11.59
N LEU A 136 -3.01 4.58 12.77
CA LEU A 136 -3.76 3.33 12.89
C LEU A 136 -5.23 3.55 12.55
N SER A 137 -5.85 2.57 11.89
CA SER A 137 -7.26 2.63 11.49
C SER A 137 -8.08 1.58 12.22
N ARG A 138 -9.30 1.93 12.67
CA ARG A 138 -10.21 0.97 13.32
C ARG A 138 -10.49 -0.24 12.45
N VAL A 139 -10.65 -0.03 11.13
CA VAL A 139 -10.97 -1.10 10.19
C VAL A 139 -9.85 -2.13 10.11
N SER A 140 -8.59 -1.68 10.02
CA SER A 140 -7.43 -2.59 10.01
C SER A 140 -7.26 -3.32 11.35
N CYS A 141 -7.55 -2.67 12.48
CA CYS A 141 -7.52 -3.36 13.77
C CYS A 141 -8.62 -4.40 13.89
N ASN A 142 -9.85 -4.09 13.46
CA ASN A 142 -10.95 -5.06 13.49
C ASN A 142 -10.64 -6.29 12.64
N LEU A 143 -9.99 -6.10 11.48
CA LEU A 143 -9.48 -7.21 10.68
C LEU A 143 -8.46 -8.05 11.44
N LEU A 144 -7.45 -7.41 12.03
CA LEU A 144 -6.41 -8.10 12.79
C LEU A 144 -6.99 -8.87 13.99
N LEU A 145 -7.84 -8.24 14.79
CA LEU A 145 -8.50 -8.86 15.94
C LEU A 145 -9.34 -10.07 15.53
N ALA A 146 -10.12 -9.98 14.47
CA ALA A 146 -10.92 -11.11 13.99
C ALA A 146 -10.03 -12.31 13.63
N ARG A 147 -8.87 -12.08 13.00
CA ARG A 147 -7.94 -13.13 12.60
C ARG A 147 -7.13 -13.71 13.77
N LEU A 148 -6.76 -12.87 14.74
CA LEU A 148 -6.13 -13.30 15.99
C LEU A 148 -7.08 -14.15 16.84
N GLN A 149 -8.36 -13.83 16.82
CA GLN A 149 -9.39 -14.63 17.48
C GLN A 149 -9.56 -15.99 16.78
N GLU A 150 -9.65 -16.02 15.45
CA GLU A 150 -9.75 -17.27 14.68
C GLU A 150 -8.53 -18.19 14.88
N SER A 151 -7.34 -17.61 15.06
CA SER A 151 -6.09 -18.35 15.33
C SER A 151 -5.86 -18.68 16.81
N GLN A 152 -6.78 -18.28 17.72
CA GLN A 152 -6.69 -18.51 19.16
C GLN A 152 -5.45 -17.91 19.84
N SER A 153 -4.82 -16.89 19.22
CA SER A 153 -3.67 -16.19 19.78
C SER A 153 -4.08 -15.12 20.80
N SER A 154 -4.44 -15.54 22.01
CA SER A 154 -4.99 -14.66 23.06
C SER A 154 -4.06 -13.52 23.50
N GLU A 155 -2.75 -13.77 23.53
CA GLU A 155 -1.75 -12.76 23.88
C GLU A 155 -1.70 -11.66 22.81
N GLN A 156 -1.50 -12.05 21.54
CA GLN A 156 -1.48 -11.14 20.41
C GLN A 156 -2.82 -10.38 20.26
N PHE A 157 -3.94 -11.02 20.56
CA PHE A 157 -5.26 -10.37 20.58
C PHE A 157 -5.33 -9.23 21.60
N SER A 158 -4.82 -9.49 22.82
CA SER A 158 -4.74 -8.48 23.89
C SER A 158 -3.85 -7.31 23.47
N GLN A 159 -2.68 -7.60 22.88
CA GLN A 159 -1.78 -6.58 22.36
C GLN A 159 -2.45 -5.70 21.29
N ALA A 160 -3.19 -6.29 20.34
CA ALA A 160 -3.92 -5.52 19.33
C ALA A 160 -4.99 -4.59 19.94
N LEU A 161 -5.66 -5.00 21.03
CA LEU A 161 -6.61 -4.15 21.75
C LEU A 161 -5.92 -3.00 22.48
N GLU A 162 -4.75 -3.23 23.06
CA GLU A 162 -3.96 -2.19 23.72
C GLU A 162 -3.52 -1.13 22.71
N LEU A 163 -3.00 -1.54 21.54
CA LEU A 163 -2.64 -0.62 20.46
C LEU A 163 -3.81 0.26 20.01
N MET A 164 -5.03 -0.29 19.96
CA MET A 164 -6.23 0.52 19.67
C MET A 164 -6.48 1.58 20.74
N LYS A 165 -6.34 1.23 22.02
CA LYS A 165 -6.55 2.15 23.13
C LYS A 165 -5.49 3.26 23.14
N GLU A 166 -4.23 2.90 22.97
CA GLU A 166 -3.10 3.84 22.90
C GLU A 166 -3.25 4.83 21.74
N ALA A 167 -3.71 4.34 20.58
CA ALA A 167 -4.02 5.18 19.42
C ALA A 167 -5.33 6.00 19.55
N GLY A 168 -6.02 5.94 20.70
CA GLY A 168 -7.29 6.64 20.92
C GLY A 168 -8.45 6.15 20.05
N ILE A 169 -8.38 4.92 19.55
CA ILE A 169 -9.41 4.33 18.68
C ILE A 169 -10.52 3.74 19.53
N SER A 170 -11.66 4.42 19.57
CA SER A 170 -12.85 3.92 20.25
C SER A 170 -13.38 2.62 19.63
N PHE A 171 -13.84 1.70 20.48
CA PHE A 171 -14.50 0.47 20.05
C PHE A 171 -15.86 0.78 19.43
N ASN A 172 -16.17 0.13 18.33
CA ASN A 172 -17.49 0.19 17.71
C ASN A 172 -18.23 -1.15 17.88
N GLU A 173 -19.44 -1.24 17.32
CA GLU A 173 -20.23 -2.46 17.35
C GLU A 173 -19.47 -3.68 16.80
N THR A 174 -18.69 -3.50 15.73
CA THR A 174 -17.86 -4.58 15.15
C THR A 174 -16.80 -5.05 16.13
N THR A 175 -16.06 -4.13 16.76
CA THR A 175 -15.03 -4.47 17.76
C THR A 175 -15.65 -5.22 18.94
N ASN A 176 -16.79 -4.74 19.44
CA ASN A 176 -17.50 -5.39 20.56
C ASN A 176 -17.98 -6.80 20.20
N LYS A 177 -18.47 -7.02 18.97
CA LYS A 177 -18.86 -8.35 18.48
C LYS A 177 -17.68 -9.32 18.38
N ILE A 178 -16.49 -8.83 18.02
CA ILE A 178 -15.27 -9.66 17.99
C ILE A 178 -14.89 -10.03 19.43
N ILE A 179 -14.83 -9.05 20.34
CA ILE A 179 -14.48 -9.29 21.75
C ILE A 179 -15.45 -10.27 22.42
N ALA A 180 -16.76 -10.14 22.17
CA ALA A 180 -17.79 -10.98 22.79
C ALA A 180 -17.79 -12.45 22.34
N ARG A 181 -16.96 -12.81 21.35
CA ARG A 181 -16.79 -14.19 20.87
C ARG A 181 -15.59 -14.92 21.51
N LEU A 182 -14.88 -14.27 22.43
CA LEU A 182 -13.92 -14.90 23.35
C LEU A 182 -14.64 -15.66 24.46
#